data_AF-M5PHI7-F1
#
_entry.id   AF-M5PHI7-F1
#
_cell.length_a   1.000
_cell.length_b   1.000
_cell.length_c   1.000
_cell.angle_alpha   90.00
_cell.angle_beta   90.00
_cell.angle_gamma   90.00
#
_symmetry.space_group_name_H-M   'P 1'
#
loop_
_entity.id
_entity.type
_entity.pdbx_description
1 polymer ?
#
loop_
_entity_poly.entity_id
_entity_poly.type
_entity_poly.pdbx_seq_one_letter_code
_entity_poly.pdbx_strand_id
1 'polypeptide(L)'
;MAKLEGVKTLDMVNGEITKVSYEGAEYERVEGGAQKGDLVLITDGSWCDATKGEFYLSVGIIAKDPMIVDDIDEVDRNYDESYVLFRKVSASQPSLEDRVSTNEKDIEALKSDFAALKIEAVPKYVRIAKSEAKAGDYVKFDEAPCGYLTAGKYYEIYRVDDCGDPIIVDDEGDGFDTYGEVFEVYRKVSVASAEADPKPERLKVGDYAKVVNAAFNDEDIVEISEDRGTISSKFARRIIDGKTQYVPKRELVRATDEEVAEAKRKQAEEEERKRWAAIGREVDEYKKGDIVAYDDPVWFETSGFGEVVRRRNERAIVIEALDNYGYVKRYTVPIDRLKLITPAEARFDRKDDE
;
A
#
# COMPACT_ATOMS: atom_id res chain seq x y z
N MET A 1 -30.81 19.12 -4.09
CA MET A 1 -30.08 20.05 -3.16
C MET A 1 -28.80 20.42 -3.85
N ALA A 2 -28.73 21.58 -4.51
CA ALA A 2 -27.56 21.93 -5.30
C ALA A 2 -26.74 23.13 -4.82
N LYS A 3 -27.26 23.93 -3.87
CA LYS A 3 -26.40 24.90 -3.17
C LYS A 3 -25.31 24.21 -2.35
N LEU A 4 -24.14 24.82 -2.31
CA LEU A 4 -22.98 24.29 -1.61
C LEU A 4 -23.04 24.63 -0.12
N GLU A 5 -23.24 23.60 0.69
CA GLU A 5 -23.16 23.71 2.15
C GLU A 5 -21.69 23.75 2.59
N GLY A 6 -21.37 24.62 3.56
CA GLY A 6 -20.04 24.67 4.17
C GLY A 6 -18.99 25.54 3.45
N VAL A 7 -19.39 26.38 2.49
CA VAL A 7 -18.52 27.44 1.97
C VAL A 7 -18.27 28.48 3.07
N LYS A 8 -16.99 28.74 3.40
CA LYS A 8 -16.59 29.72 4.42
C LYS A 8 -15.83 30.88 3.79
N THR A 9 -16.30 32.10 4.03
CA THR A 9 -15.57 33.32 3.66
C THR A 9 -14.25 33.41 4.43
N LEU A 10 -13.15 33.57 3.70
CA LEU A 10 -11.80 33.73 4.25
C LEU A 10 -11.34 35.19 4.21
N ASP A 11 -11.68 35.92 3.15
CA ASP A 11 -11.28 37.31 2.97
C ASP A 11 -12.39 38.13 2.31
N MET A 12 -12.46 39.41 2.67
CA MET A 12 -13.45 40.36 2.18
C MET A 12 -12.88 41.79 2.16
N VAL A 13 -12.98 42.46 1.03
CA VAL A 13 -12.48 43.83 0.82
C VAL A 13 -13.65 44.72 0.40
N ASN A 14 -13.85 45.84 1.10
CA ASN A 14 -14.94 46.80 0.83
C ASN A 14 -16.36 46.18 0.80
N GLY A 15 -16.60 45.09 1.53
CA GLY A 15 -17.88 44.38 1.56
C GLY A 15 -18.06 43.35 0.43
N GLU A 16 -17.04 43.15 -0.41
CA GLU A 16 -17.03 42.14 -1.47
C GLU A 16 -16.13 40.96 -1.06
N ILE A 17 -16.63 39.75 -1.21
CA ILE A 17 -15.88 38.53 -0.88
C ILE A 17 -14.75 38.35 -1.91
N THR A 18 -13.52 38.24 -1.44
CA THR A 18 -12.31 38.06 -2.27
C THR A 18 -11.75 36.65 -2.19
N LYS A 19 -11.97 35.94 -1.08
CA LYS A 19 -11.52 34.56 -0.89
C LYS A 19 -12.52 33.74 -0.08
N VAL A 20 -12.72 32.49 -0.48
CA VAL A 20 -13.54 31.51 0.23
C VAL A 20 -12.80 30.18 0.38
N SER A 21 -13.24 29.34 1.30
CA SER A 21 -12.82 27.95 1.41
C SER A 21 -14.02 27.02 1.27
N TYR A 22 -13.82 25.92 0.56
CA TYR A 22 -14.82 24.88 0.36
C TYR A 22 -14.11 23.52 0.28
N GLU A 23 -14.59 22.54 1.03
CA GLU A 23 -13.99 21.19 1.14
C GLU A 23 -12.47 21.17 1.40
N GLY A 24 -11.97 22.13 2.19
CA GLY A 24 -10.55 22.24 2.54
C GLY A 24 -9.66 22.84 1.45
N ALA A 25 -10.23 23.30 0.33
CA ALA A 25 -9.53 24.07 -0.69
C ALA A 25 -9.86 25.56 -0.58
N GLU A 26 -8.89 26.43 -0.89
CA GLU A 26 -9.09 27.87 -1.03
C GLU A 26 -9.47 28.23 -2.47
N TYR A 27 -10.35 29.22 -2.60
CA TYR A 27 -10.79 29.78 -3.87
C TYR A 27 -10.69 31.30 -3.81
N GLU A 28 -10.15 31.89 -4.87
CA GLU A 28 -9.99 33.35 -5.01
C GLU A 28 -10.94 33.89 -6.06
N ARG A 29 -11.47 35.09 -5.81
CA ARG A 29 -12.31 35.79 -6.77
C ARG A 29 -11.54 36.02 -8.06
N VAL A 30 -12.17 35.72 -9.19
CA VAL A 30 -11.60 35.92 -10.52
C VAL A 30 -12.52 36.76 -11.39
N GLU A 31 -11.91 37.58 -12.23
CA GLU A 31 -12.60 38.34 -13.28
C GLU A 31 -12.45 37.59 -14.61
N GLY A 32 -13.48 37.66 -15.47
CA GLY A 32 -13.50 37.02 -16.78
C GLY A 32 -14.38 35.76 -16.85
N GLY A 33 -14.14 34.93 -17.86
CA GLY A 33 -14.98 33.76 -18.15
C GLY A 33 -14.87 32.66 -17.10
N ALA A 34 -16.01 32.02 -16.81
CA ALA A 34 -16.09 30.87 -15.94
C ALA A 34 -15.29 29.67 -16.47
N GLN A 35 -14.83 28.83 -15.54
CA GLN A 35 -14.30 27.50 -15.79
C GLN A 35 -15.15 26.46 -15.07
N LYS A 36 -15.13 25.23 -15.61
CA LYS A 36 -15.76 24.11 -14.93
C LYS A 36 -15.03 23.87 -13.60
N GLY A 37 -15.79 23.79 -12.50
CA GLY A 37 -15.28 23.65 -11.15
C GLY A 37 -15.02 24.97 -10.41
N ASP A 38 -15.24 26.12 -11.04
CA ASP A 38 -15.31 27.40 -10.32
C ASP A 38 -16.54 27.40 -9.39
N LEU A 39 -16.44 28.09 -8.25
CA LEU A 39 -17.60 28.39 -7.42
C LEU A 39 -18.28 29.65 -7.93
N VAL A 40 -19.60 29.64 -7.94
CA VAL A 40 -20.47 30.69 -8.49
C VAL A 40 -21.32 31.24 -7.35
N LEU A 41 -21.10 32.48 -6.95
CA LEU A 41 -21.93 33.20 -5.98
C LEU A 41 -23.04 33.93 -6.72
N ILE A 42 -24.30 33.61 -6.41
CA ILE A 42 -25.47 34.25 -7.04
C ILE A 42 -25.73 35.62 -6.43
N THR A 43 -25.71 36.69 -7.23
CA THR A 43 -25.80 38.08 -6.71
C THR A 43 -27.18 38.72 -6.88
N ASP A 44 -28.02 38.19 -7.75
CA ASP A 44 -29.38 38.68 -7.99
C ASP A 44 -30.42 37.55 -8.03
N GLY A 45 -31.67 37.88 -8.38
CA GLY A 45 -32.77 36.92 -8.47
C GLY A 45 -33.14 36.54 -9.90
N SER A 46 -32.23 36.69 -10.86
CA SER A 46 -32.48 36.38 -12.28
C SER A 46 -32.28 34.90 -12.63
N TRP A 47 -31.70 34.13 -11.70
CA TRP A 47 -31.52 32.68 -11.82
C TRP A 47 -32.82 31.93 -11.49
N CYS A 48 -33.16 30.91 -12.26
CA CYS A 48 -34.33 30.08 -12.00
C CYS A 48 -33.97 29.08 -10.91
N ASP A 49 -34.76 29.04 -9.83
CA ASP A 49 -34.63 28.05 -8.76
C ASP A 49 -33.23 27.98 -8.09
N ALA A 50 -32.41 29.04 -8.22
CA ALA A 50 -31.18 29.23 -7.47
C ALA A 50 -31.34 30.36 -6.43
N THR A 51 -30.78 30.15 -5.25
CA THR A 51 -30.92 31.05 -4.12
C THR A 51 -29.87 32.17 -4.17
N LYS A 52 -30.35 33.43 -4.20
CA LYS A 52 -29.49 34.62 -4.10
C LYS A 52 -28.66 34.61 -2.82
N GLY A 53 -27.36 34.89 -2.95
CA GLY A 53 -26.39 34.95 -1.86
C GLY A 53 -25.76 33.61 -1.51
N GLU A 54 -26.14 32.54 -2.20
CA GLU A 54 -25.57 31.20 -2.01
C GLU A 54 -24.55 30.86 -3.09
N PHE A 55 -23.72 29.85 -2.80
CA PHE A 55 -22.68 29.37 -3.69
C PHE A 55 -23.11 28.08 -4.39
N TYR A 56 -22.76 27.96 -5.67
CA TYR A 56 -23.01 26.80 -6.52
C TYR A 56 -21.73 26.38 -7.23
N LEU A 57 -21.66 25.12 -7.67
CA LEU A 57 -20.54 24.61 -8.46
C LEU A 57 -20.82 24.76 -9.95
N SER A 58 -19.89 25.36 -10.69
CA SER A 58 -19.94 25.39 -12.15
C SER A 58 -19.70 23.99 -12.73
N VAL A 59 -20.74 23.37 -13.28
CA VAL A 59 -20.69 22.01 -13.86
C VAL A 59 -20.37 22.00 -15.36
N GLY A 60 -20.53 23.14 -16.03
CA GLY A 60 -20.30 23.32 -17.47
C GLY A 60 -20.18 24.80 -17.83
N ILE A 61 -19.76 25.08 -19.06
CA ILE A 61 -19.54 26.46 -19.55
C ILE A 61 -20.23 26.64 -20.89
N ILE A 62 -20.95 27.75 -21.06
CA ILE A 62 -21.55 28.13 -22.33
C ILE A 62 -21.28 29.60 -22.61
N ALA A 63 -20.71 29.92 -23.77
CA ALA A 63 -20.37 31.31 -24.15
C ALA A 63 -19.55 32.12 -23.11
N LYS A 64 -18.79 31.42 -22.23
CA LYS A 64 -17.99 31.91 -21.08
C LYS A 64 -18.75 32.04 -19.75
N ASP A 65 -20.04 31.79 -19.73
CA ASP A 65 -20.87 31.81 -18.52
C ASP A 65 -20.97 30.43 -17.87
N PRO A 66 -21.11 30.36 -16.54
CA PRO A 66 -21.24 29.10 -15.83
C PRO A 66 -22.62 28.48 -16.02
N MET A 67 -22.63 27.15 -16.06
CA MET A 67 -23.83 26.34 -15.88
C MET A 67 -23.76 25.75 -14.48
N ILE A 68 -24.82 25.90 -13.70
CA ILE A 68 -24.93 25.35 -12.35
C ILE A 68 -26.02 24.28 -12.32
N VAL A 69 -26.04 23.48 -11.27
CA VAL A 69 -27.22 22.71 -10.89
C VAL A 69 -27.97 23.56 -9.87
N ASP A 70 -29.27 23.76 -10.04
CA ASP A 70 -30.13 24.60 -9.19
C ASP A 70 -30.77 23.81 -8.04
N ASP A 71 -31.53 24.47 -7.16
CA ASP A 71 -32.05 23.85 -5.94
C ASP A 71 -33.05 22.69 -6.19
N ILE A 72 -33.55 22.54 -7.42
CA ILE A 72 -34.42 21.45 -7.87
C ILE A 72 -33.70 20.39 -8.73
N ASP A 73 -32.37 20.43 -8.74
CA ASP A 73 -31.48 19.50 -9.45
C ASP A 73 -31.57 19.60 -11.00
N GLU A 74 -32.04 20.74 -11.53
CA GLU A 74 -32.00 21.08 -12.96
C GLU A 74 -30.76 21.91 -13.30
N VAL A 75 -30.36 21.90 -14.57
CA VAL A 75 -29.19 22.65 -15.03
C VAL A 75 -29.64 24.03 -15.49
N ASP A 76 -29.37 25.04 -14.67
CA ASP A 76 -29.64 26.43 -15.00
C ASP A 76 -28.40 27.14 -15.55
N ARG A 77 -28.65 28.16 -16.36
CA ARG A 77 -27.64 29.02 -16.96
C ARG A 77 -28.14 30.44 -17.01
N ASN A 78 -27.24 31.38 -16.77
CA ASN A 78 -27.56 32.78 -16.87
C ASN A 78 -26.43 33.55 -17.56
N TYR A 79 -26.79 34.69 -18.13
CA TYR A 79 -25.90 35.59 -18.85
C TYR A 79 -25.92 36.96 -18.14
N ASP A 80 -24.84 37.71 -18.22
CA ASP A 80 -24.72 39.10 -17.73
C ASP A 80 -24.64 39.31 -16.21
N GLU A 81 -23.43 39.20 -15.63
CA GLU A 81 -23.01 39.80 -14.34
C GLU A 81 -23.86 39.47 -13.09
N SER A 82 -24.83 38.56 -13.20
CA SER A 82 -25.71 38.10 -12.12
C SER A 82 -25.03 37.14 -11.13
N TYR A 83 -23.70 37.04 -11.20
CA TYR A 83 -22.88 36.12 -10.42
C TYR A 83 -21.45 36.63 -10.21
N VAL A 84 -20.77 36.10 -9.19
CA VAL A 84 -19.33 36.30 -8.95
C VAL A 84 -18.63 34.95 -8.93
N LEU A 85 -17.47 34.87 -9.59
CA LEU A 85 -16.70 33.64 -9.75
C LEU A 85 -15.56 33.55 -8.75
N PHE A 86 -15.36 32.34 -8.21
CA PHE A 86 -14.21 31.99 -7.39
C PHE A 86 -13.51 30.76 -7.96
N ARG A 87 -12.21 30.91 -8.26
CA ARG A 87 -11.40 29.84 -8.83
C ARG A 87 -10.53 29.20 -7.77
N LYS A 88 -10.46 27.87 -7.80
CA LYS A 88 -9.63 27.09 -6.89
C LYS A 88 -8.18 27.55 -7.01
N VAL A 89 -7.62 28.04 -5.91
CA VAL A 89 -6.19 28.34 -5.81
C VAL A 89 -5.49 26.99 -5.81
N SER A 90 -4.77 26.68 -6.89
CA SER A 90 -3.87 25.53 -6.86
C SER A 90 -2.85 25.84 -5.78
N ALA A 91 -2.89 25.11 -4.66
CA ALA A 91 -1.80 25.13 -3.71
C ALA A 91 -0.53 24.87 -4.51
N SER A 92 0.37 25.85 -4.59
CA SER A 92 1.73 25.59 -5.05
C SER A 92 2.24 24.48 -4.16
N GLN A 93 2.24 23.25 -4.68
CA GLN A 93 2.93 22.18 -3.98
C GLN A 93 4.36 22.67 -3.79
N PRO A 94 4.92 22.58 -2.57
CA PRO A 94 6.33 22.89 -2.38
C PRO A 94 7.11 22.11 -3.43
N SER A 95 8.08 22.77 -4.06
CA SER A 95 8.86 22.16 -5.13
C SER A 95 9.49 20.85 -4.62
N LEU A 96 9.86 19.94 -5.54
CA LEU A 96 10.56 18.72 -5.13
C LEU A 96 11.81 19.07 -4.32
N GLU A 97 12.45 20.17 -4.67
CA GLU A 97 13.62 20.74 -4.01
C GLU A 97 13.31 21.19 -2.57
N ASP A 98 12.17 21.86 -2.34
CA ASP A 98 11.76 22.28 -0.99
C ASP A 98 11.42 21.08 -0.09
N ARG A 99 10.78 20.06 -0.65
CA ARG A 99 10.42 18.83 0.06
C ARG A 99 11.65 18.00 0.39
N VAL A 100 12.60 17.89 -0.55
CA VAL A 100 13.88 17.21 -0.32
C VAL A 100 14.69 17.95 0.74
N SER A 101 14.78 19.29 0.66
CA SER A 101 15.48 20.11 1.65
C SER A 101 14.90 19.96 3.07
N THR A 102 13.58 19.87 3.19
CA THR A 102 12.92 19.64 4.49
C THR A 102 13.19 18.23 5.01
N ASN A 103 13.02 17.21 4.16
CA ASN A 103 13.28 15.81 4.53
C ASN A 103 14.76 15.57 4.91
N GLU A 104 15.72 16.21 4.23
CA GLU A 104 17.14 16.11 4.56
C GLU A 104 17.44 16.65 5.97
N LYS A 105 16.84 17.79 6.34
CA LYS A 105 16.96 18.36 7.69
C LYS A 105 16.35 17.45 8.75
N ASP A 106 15.17 16.89 8.48
CA ASP A 106 14.51 15.97 9.41
C ASP A 106 15.32 14.68 9.60
N ILE A 107 15.91 14.14 8.53
CA ILE A 107 16.81 12.98 8.60
C ILE A 107 18.07 13.31 9.41
N GLU A 108 18.63 14.50 9.26
CA GLU A 108 19.81 14.92 10.03
C GLU A 108 19.51 15.05 11.53
N ALA A 109 18.36 15.64 11.87
CA ALA A 109 17.87 15.71 13.25
C ALA A 109 17.65 14.31 13.85
N LEU A 110 16.98 13.41 13.12
CA LEU A 110 16.76 12.02 13.55
C LEU A 110 18.06 11.23 13.73
N LYS A 111 19.06 11.46 12.86
CA LYS A 111 20.39 10.85 13.02
C LYS A 111 21.10 11.35 14.28
N SER A 112 20.99 12.65 14.58
CA SER A 112 21.53 13.23 15.81
C SER A 112 20.84 12.65 17.05
N ASP A 113 19.51 12.57 17.04
CA ASP A 113 18.73 11.99 18.15
C ASP A 113 19.04 10.50 18.34
N PHE A 114 19.19 9.75 17.25
CA PHE A 114 19.60 8.35 17.30
C PHE A 114 21.04 8.17 17.81
N ALA A 115 21.95 9.08 17.45
CA ALA A 115 23.31 9.09 17.98
C ALA A 115 23.33 9.42 19.49
N ALA A 116 22.47 10.33 19.94
CA ALA A 116 22.29 10.66 21.36
C ALA A 116 21.66 9.50 22.15
N LEU A 117 20.73 8.76 21.55
CA LEU A 117 20.12 7.54 22.11
C LEU A 117 21.08 6.34 22.17
N LYS A 118 22.19 6.37 21.42
CA LYS A 118 23.20 5.31 21.41
C LYS A 118 24.13 5.31 22.62
N ILE A 119 23.97 6.26 23.54
CA ILE A 119 24.70 6.28 24.80
C ILE A 119 23.95 5.40 25.81
N GLU A 120 24.59 4.27 26.15
CA GLU A 120 24.26 3.34 27.22
C GLU A 120 23.11 2.33 26.99
N ALA A 121 23.26 1.49 25.96
CA ALA A 121 22.76 0.12 26.01
C ALA A 121 23.55 -0.71 27.06
N VAL A 122 23.47 -0.34 28.34
CA VAL A 122 23.96 -1.19 29.43
C VAL A 122 23.01 -2.39 29.50
N PRO A 123 23.49 -3.64 29.29
CA PRO A 123 22.64 -4.81 29.40
C PRO A 123 22.09 -4.91 30.82
N LYS A 124 20.77 -4.85 30.97
CA LYS A 124 20.11 -4.97 32.28
C LYS A 124 19.94 -6.45 32.58
N TYR A 125 20.67 -6.96 33.57
CA TYR A 125 20.53 -8.35 34.02
C TYR A 125 19.47 -8.43 35.13
N VAL A 126 18.57 -9.40 35.05
CA VAL A 126 17.55 -9.68 36.07
C VAL A 126 17.89 -10.99 36.76
N ARG A 127 17.97 -10.99 38.09
CA ARG A 127 18.25 -12.18 38.89
C ARG A 127 17.08 -13.17 38.83
N ILE A 128 17.38 -14.45 38.60
CA ILE A 128 16.40 -15.55 38.52
C ILE A 128 16.75 -16.68 39.50
N ALA A 129 15.82 -17.59 39.74
CA ALA A 129 16.06 -18.76 40.59
C ALA A 129 17.02 -19.76 39.91
N LYS A 130 17.88 -20.42 40.70
CA LYS A 130 18.83 -21.42 40.17
C LYS A 130 18.13 -22.56 39.42
N SER A 131 16.97 -23.00 39.91
CA SER A 131 16.14 -24.03 39.27
C SER A 131 15.59 -23.64 37.88
N GLU A 132 15.65 -22.36 37.52
CA GLU A 132 15.22 -21.87 36.21
C GLU A 132 16.39 -21.64 35.24
N ALA A 133 17.62 -21.93 35.67
CA ALA A 133 18.82 -21.77 34.85
C ALA A 133 18.74 -22.65 33.60
N LYS A 134 19.17 -22.09 32.46
CA LYS A 134 19.26 -22.79 31.18
C LYS A 134 20.39 -22.20 30.34
N ALA A 135 20.75 -22.90 29.27
CA ALA A 135 21.72 -22.38 28.30
C ALA A 135 21.31 -20.98 27.78
N GLY A 136 22.25 -20.04 27.79
CA GLY A 136 22.07 -18.64 27.42
C GLY A 136 21.68 -17.68 28.57
N ASP A 137 21.39 -18.20 29.76
CA ASP A 137 21.37 -17.39 30.99
C ASP A 137 22.83 -17.20 31.50
N TYR A 138 23.03 -16.37 32.53
CA TYR A 138 24.35 -15.98 33.03
C TYR A 138 24.52 -16.30 34.51
N VAL A 139 25.71 -16.72 34.92
CA VAL A 139 26.12 -16.88 36.31
C VAL A 139 27.00 -15.70 36.73
N LYS A 140 26.85 -15.23 37.95
CA LYS A 140 27.75 -14.26 38.58
C LYS A 140 28.17 -14.77 39.95
N PHE A 141 29.47 -14.70 40.21
CA PHE A 141 30.06 -15.01 41.52
C PHE A 141 30.34 -13.71 42.25
N ASP A 142 29.92 -13.59 43.51
CA ASP A 142 30.27 -12.43 44.35
C ASP A 142 31.74 -12.48 44.80
N GLU A 143 32.28 -13.68 44.98
CA GLU A 143 33.68 -13.95 45.24
C GLU A 143 34.17 -15.04 44.25
N ALA A 144 35.32 -14.84 43.63
CA ALA A 144 35.85 -15.78 42.65
C ALA A 144 36.28 -17.08 43.36
N PRO A 145 35.71 -18.25 43.02
CA PRO A 145 36.03 -19.49 43.71
C PRO A 145 37.40 -20.04 43.31
N CYS A 146 37.95 -19.62 42.16
CA CYS A 146 39.25 -20.04 41.66
C CYS A 146 39.91 -18.93 40.82
N GLY A 147 41.20 -19.10 40.49
CA GLY A 147 41.99 -18.11 39.76
C GLY A 147 41.62 -17.90 38.29
N TYR A 148 40.74 -18.75 37.74
CA TYR A 148 40.27 -18.70 36.35
C TYR A 148 38.92 -17.97 36.21
N LEU A 149 38.39 -17.47 37.34
CA LEU A 149 37.15 -16.71 37.41
C LEU A 149 37.40 -15.34 38.06
N THR A 150 36.60 -14.38 37.65
CA THR A 150 36.64 -12.98 38.09
C THR A 150 35.36 -12.66 38.83
N ALA A 151 35.49 -12.27 40.11
CA ALA A 151 34.37 -11.85 40.93
C ALA A 151 33.61 -10.69 40.27
N GLY A 152 32.28 -10.77 40.26
CA GLY A 152 31.41 -9.75 39.66
C GLY A 152 31.20 -9.86 38.14
N LYS A 153 31.96 -10.71 37.44
CA LYS A 153 31.77 -10.96 36.00
C LYS A 153 30.57 -11.88 35.76
N TYR A 154 29.86 -11.65 34.66
CA TYR A 154 28.77 -12.50 34.19
C TYR A 154 29.32 -13.52 33.18
N TYR A 155 29.14 -14.80 33.51
CA TYR A 155 29.58 -15.93 32.71
C TYR A 155 28.37 -16.60 32.05
N GLU A 156 28.42 -16.81 30.74
CA GLU A 156 27.31 -17.43 30.02
C GLU A 156 27.25 -18.94 30.30
N ILE A 157 26.05 -19.42 30.65
CA ILE A 157 25.76 -20.84 30.82
C ILE A 157 25.63 -21.44 29.43
N TYR A 158 26.52 -22.36 29.05
CA TYR A 158 26.40 -23.04 27.76
C TYR A 158 25.59 -24.34 27.85
N ARG A 159 25.52 -24.96 29.03
CA ARG A 159 24.62 -26.09 29.33
C ARG A 159 24.35 -26.19 30.84
N VAL A 160 23.31 -26.93 31.19
CA VAL A 160 23.03 -27.36 32.57
C VAL A 160 23.16 -28.89 32.57
N ASP A 161 23.80 -29.45 33.59
CA ASP A 161 23.97 -30.89 33.69
C ASP A 161 22.70 -31.61 34.18
N ASP A 162 22.76 -32.94 34.32
CA ASP A 162 21.63 -33.75 34.75
C ASP A 162 21.25 -33.54 36.23
N CYS A 163 22.15 -32.93 37.02
CA CYS A 163 21.93 -32.57 38.42
C CYS A 163 21.30 -31.17 38.58
N GLY A 164 21.28 -30.37 37.50
CA GLY A 164 20.76 -29.01 37.49
C GLY A 164 21.84 -27.94 37.72
N ASP A 165 23.12 -28.31 37.70
CA ASP A 165 24.24 -27.40 37.90
C ASP A 165 24.66 -26.75 36.56
N PRO A 166 24.74 -25.40 36.51
CA PRO A 166 25.21 -24.70 35.32
C PRO A 166 26.67 -25.00 34.99
N ILE A 167 26.96 -25.10 33.69
CA ILE A 167 28.33 -25.17 33.17
C ILE A 167 28.60 -23.92 32.33
N ILE A 168 29.70 -23.24 32.65
CA ILE A 168 30.10 -21.95 32.07
C ILE A 168 31.43 -22.05 31.35
N VAL A 169 31.76 -21.06 30.53
CA VAL A 169 33.11 -20.87 29.97
C VAL A 169 33.88 -19.88 30.84
N ASP A 170 35.04 -20.26 31.35
CA ASP A 170 35.86 -19.44 32.25
C ASP A 170 36.65 -18.34 31.52
N ASP A 171 37.56 -17.65 32.22
CA ASP A 171 38.37 -16.58 31.64
C ASP A 171 39.44 -17.08 30.65
N GLU A 172 39.78 -18.37 30.69
CA GLU A 172 40.76 -19.03 29.80
C GLU A 172 40.09 -19.69 28.59
N GLY A 173 38.76 -19.78 28.59
CA GLY A 173 37.97 -20.38 27.51
C GLY A 173 37.61 -21.85 27.75
N ASP A 174 37.90 -22.37 28.95
CA ASP A 174 37.63 -23.74 29.33
C ASP A 174 36.27 -23.88 30.03
N GLY A 175 35.72 -25.09 29.99
CA GLY A 175 34.44 -25.40 30.65
C GLY A 175 34.62 -25.55 32.16
N PHE A 176 33.90 -24.75 32.93
CA PHE A 176 33.88 -24.82 34.40
C PHE A 176 32.51 -25.31 34.91
N ASP A 177 32.54 -26.35 35.73
CA ASP A 177 31.37 -26.92 36.41
C ASP A 177 31.15 -26.19 37.74
N THR A 178 29.94 -25.68 37.97
CA THR A 178 29.60 -24.90 39.16
C THR A 178 29.14 -25.75 40.35
N TYR A 179 29.22 -27.08 40.25
CA TYR A 179 28.88 -28.00 41.33
C TYR A 179 29.57 -27.62 42.65
N GLY A 180 28.77 -27.44 43.69
CA GLY A 180 29.24 -27.09 45.04
C GLY A 180 29.57 -25.61 45.27
N GLU A 181 29.44 -24.77 44.24
CA GLU A 181 29.79 -23.35 44.31
C GLU A 181 28.62 -22.43 44.67
N VAL A 182 28.94 -21.27 45.24
CA VAL A 182 27.97 -20.22 45.60
C VAL A 182 27.94 -19.15 44.52
N PHE A 183 26.81 -19.05 43.83
CA PHE A 183 26.62 -18.12 42.71
C PHE A 183 25.16 -17.67 42.58
N GLU A 184 24.97 -16.60 41.81
CA GLU A 184 23.66 -16.08 41.42
C GLU A 184 23.45 -16.25 39.91
N VAL A 185 22.20 -16.50 39.52
CA VAL A 185 21.83 -16.66 38.10
C VAL A 185 21.06 -15.44 37.62
N TYR A 186 21.36 -15.01 36.41
CA TYR A 186 20.86 -13.79 35.80
C TYR A 186 20.39 -14.06 34.36
N ARG A 187 19.29 -13.44 33.97
CA ARG A 187 18.83 -13.38 32.59
C ARG A 187 19.10 -12.01 32.01
N LYS A 188 19.74 -11.95 30.84
CA LYS A 188 19.99 -10.69 30.14
C LYS A 188 18.67 -10.15 29.59
N VAL A 189 18.22 -9.02 30.12
CA VAL A 189 17.07 -8.26 29.64
C VAL A 189 17.60 -7.06 28.87
N SER A 190 17.52 -7.11 27.56
CA SER A 190 17.72 -5.91 26.75
C SER A 190 16.63 -4.92 27.10
N VAL A 191 16.99 -3.68 27.47
CA VAL A 191 16.03 -2.59 27.70
C VAL A 191 15.28 -2.22 26.40
N ALA A 192 15.70 -2.78 25.25
CA ALA A 192 14.90 -2.90 24.02
C ALA A 192 13.76 -3.95 24.11
N SER A 193 13.20 -4.21 25.30
CA SER A 193 12.06 -5.12 25.50
C SER A 193 10.99 -4.53 26.42
N ALA A 194 10.99 -3.21 26.62
CA ALA A 194 9.84 -2.45 27.13
C ALA A 194 9.21 -1.54 26.06
N GLU A 195 9.87 -1.36 24.91
CA GLU A 195 9.22 -1.10 23.64
C GLU A 195 9.60 -2.25 22.70
N ALA A 196 8.58 -2.89 22.15
CA ALA A 196 8.72 -4.01 21.24
C ALA A 196 9.32 -3.53 19.93
N ASP A 197 10.64 -3.48 19.83
CA ASP A 197 11.28 -3.63 18.53
C ASP A 197 11.10 -5.09 18.08
N PRO A 198 10.58 -5.33 16.86
CA PRO A 198 10.10 -6.63 16.46
C PRO A 198 11.30 -7.58 16.38
N LYS A 199 11.37 -8.54 17.30
CA LYS A 199 11.87 -9.89 17.01
C LYS A 199 11.49 -10.17 15.55
N PRO A 200 12.42 -10.41 14.60
CA PRO A 200 12.03 -10.68 13.22
C PRO A 200 11.04 -11.83 13.33
N GLU A 201 9.78 -11.48 13.07
CA GLU A 201 8.67 -12.36 13.35
C GLU A 201 9.02 -13.62 12.60
N ARG A 202 9.12 -14.76 13.32
CA ARG A 202 9.54 -16.00 12.69
C ARG A 202 8.53 -16.21 11.56
N LEU A 203 8.96 -15.99 10.31
CA LEU A 203 8.11 -16.14 9.13
C LEU A 203 7.39 -17.49 9.26
N LYS A 204 6.08 -17.41 9.47
CA LYS A 204 5.19 -18.55 9.63
C LYS A 204 4.79 -19.01 8.23
N VAL A 205 4.30 -20.24 8.15
CA VAL A 205 3.69 -20.73 6.92
C VAL A 205 2.54 -19.79 6.54
N GLY A 206 2.55 -19.30 5.30
CA GLY A 206 1.62 -18.28 4.80
C GLY A 206 2.13 -16.83 4.88
N ASP A 207 3.27 -16.58 5.51
CA ASP A 207 3.92 -15.25 5.45
C ASP A 207 4.64 -15.06 4.11
N TYR A 208 4.66 -13.82 3.64
CA TYR A 208 5.41 -13.42 2.46
C TYR A 208 6.77 -12.83 2.84
N ALA A 209 7.79 -13.23 2.10
CA ALA A 209 9.17 -12.81 2.32
C ALA A 209 9.82 -12.38 1.01
N LYS A 210 10.68 -11.38 1.10
CA LYS A 210 11.60 -10.98 0.06
C LYS A 210 12.88 -11.80 0.18
N VAL A 211 13.32 -12.37 -0.93
CA VAL A 211 14.59 -13.10 -1.01
C VAL A 211 15.73 -12.11 -1.22
N VAL A 212 16.75 -12.22 -0.38
CA VAL A 212 17.96 -11.41 -0.43
C VAL A 212 19.13 -12.38 -0.53
N ASN A 213 19.76 -12.48 -1.71
CA ASN A 213 21.00 -13.21 -1.93
C ASN A 213 20.88 -14.75 -1.85
N ALA A 214 19.95 -15.33 -2.62
CA ALA A 214 19.78 -16.79 -2.75
C ALA A 214 19.87 -17.23 -4.22
N ALA A 215 19.68 -18.52 -4.52
CA ALA A 215 19.61 -19.04 -5.91
C ALA A 215 18.32 -18.62 -6.68
N PHE A 216 17.43 -17.86 -6.04
CA PHE A 216 16.38 -17.06 -6.68
C PHE A 216 16.98 -15.75 -7.19
N ASN A 217 16.30 -15.02 -8.09
CA ASN A 217 16.81 -13.69 -8.41
C ASN A 217 16.63 -12.82 -7.15
N ASP A 218 17.65 -12.02 -6.84
CA ASP A 218 17.54 -11.04 -5.77
C ASP A 218 16.26 -10.21 -5.96
N GLU A 219 15.54 -9.93 -4.87
CA GLU A 219 14.25 -9.21 -4.84
C GLU A 219 12.98 -10.01 -5.15
N ASP A 220 13.08 -11.31 -5.45
CA ASP A 220 11.89 -12.16 -5.61
C ASP A 220 11.04 -12.21 -4.32
N ILE A 221 9.72 -12.04 -4.46
CA ILE A 221 8.77 -12.25 -3.37
C ILE A 221 8.29 -13.70 -3.37
N VAL A 222 8.43 -14.34 -2.21
CA VAL A 222 8.09 -15.74 -1.98
C VAL A 222 7.10 -15.90 -0.84
N GLU A 223 6.19 -16.85 -0.98
CA GLU A 223 5.32 -17.34 0.08
C GLU A 223 6.02 -18.50 0.80
N ILE A 224 6.08 -18.44 2.13
CA ILE A 224 6.64 -19.52 2.94
C ILE A 224 5.63 -20.68 2.98
N SER A 225 6.00 -21.78 2.33
CA SER A 225 5.21 -23.03 2.21
C SER A 225 5.64 -24.05 3.28
N GLU A 226 4.98 -25.22 3.30
CA GLU A 226 5.08 -26.31 4.32
C GLU A 226 6.38 -26.36 5.16
N ASP A 227 6.22 -26.69 6.45
CA ASP A 227 7.30 -26.82 7.44
C ASP A 227 8.16 -28.09 7.26
N ARG A 228 8.53 -28.41 6.01
CA ARG A 228 9.59 -29.37 5.68
C ARG A 228 10.99 -28.73 5.66
N GLY A 229 11.08 -27.47 6.08
CA GLY A 229 12.34 -26.75 6.21
C GLY A 229 13.16 -27.27 7.39
N THR A 230 14.48 -27.31 7.23
CA THR A 230 15.38 -27.58 8.36
C THR A 230 15.48 -26.35 9.27
N ILE A 231 16.20 -26.45 10.38
CA ILE A 231 16.44 -25.32 11.31
C ILE A 231 17.02 -24.08 10.59
N SER A 232 17.73 -24.28 9.47
CA SER A 232 18.44 -23.25 8.71
C SER A 232 17.75 -22.78 7.42
N SER A 233 16.76 -23.50 6.89
CA SER A 233 16.10 -23.16 5.61
C SER A 233 14.58 -23.28 5.66
N LYS A 234 13.89 -22.49 4.84
CA LYS A 234 12.44 -22.56 4.65
C LYS A 234 12.11 -22.98 3.24
N PHE A 235 11.03 -23.74 3.10
CA PHE A 235 10.49 -24.08 1.79
C PHE A 235 9.67 -22.89 1.31
N ALA A 236 10.08 -22.27 0.22
CA ALA A 236 9.48 -21.04 -0.28
C ALA A 236 8.96 -21.23 -1.71
N ARG A 237 7.82 -20.62 -2.01
CA ARG A 237 7.17 -20.63 -3.32
C ARG A 237 7.20 -19.21 -3.90
N ARG A 238 7.82 -19.02 -5.05
CA ARG A 238 7.81 -17.73 -5.75
C ARG A 238 6.41 -17.39 -6.25
N ILE A 239 5.98 -16.15 -6.04
CA ILE A 239 4.64 -15.68 -6.45
C ILE A 239 4.51 -15.70 -7.98
N ILE A 240 5.52 -15.20 -8.71
CA ILE A 240 5.43 -14.94 -10.16
C ILE A 240 5.21 -16.21 -11.01
N ASP A 241 5.94 -17.29 -10.73
CA ASP A 241 5.94 -18.51 -11.55
C ASP A 241 5.49 -19.75 -10.78
N GLY A 242 5.25 -19.63 -9.47
CA GLY A 242 4.92 -20.75 -8.59
C GLY A 242 6.07 -21.70 -8.31
N LYS A 243 7.31 -21.37 -8.70
CA LYS A 243 8.48 -22.24 -8.50
C LYS A 243 8.80 -22.34 -7.01
N THR A 244 8.97 -23.58 -6.53
CA THR A 244 9.29 -23.87 -5.13
C THR A 244 10.75 -24.24 -4.94
N GLN A 245 11.41 -23.72 -3.91
CA GLN A 245 12.76 -24.12 -3.53
C GLN A 245 13.06 -23.78 -2.06
N TYR A 246 14.07 -24.45 -1.52
CA TYR A 246 14.58 -24.17 -0.18
C TYR A 246 15.42 -22.90 -0.17
N VAL A 247 15.08 -21.95 0.70
CA VAL A 247 15.80 -20.68 0.88
C VAL A 247 16.31 -20.60 2.33
N PRO A 248 17.60 -20.33 2.55
CA PRO A 248 18.15 -20.08 3.88
C PRO A 248 17.38 -18.97 4.62
N LYS A 249 17.09 -19.19 5.91
CA LYS A 249 16.31 -18.23 6.71
C LYS A 249 16.96 -16.85 6.83
N ARG A 250 18.29 -16.77 6.70
CA ARG A 250 19.07 -15.52 6.76
C ARG A 250 18.89 -14.66 5.50
N GLU A 251 18.44 -15.27 4.43
CA GLU A 251 18.24 -14.67 3.10
C GLU A 251 16.75 -14.32 2.86
N LEU A 252 15.94 -14.36 3.91
CA LEU A 252 14.50 -14.05 3.86
C LEU A 252 14.19 -12.88 4.80
N VAL A 253 13.71 -11.79 4.22
CA VAL A 253 13.22 -10.61 4.93
C VAL A 253 11.70 -10.57 4.78
N ARG A 254 10.94 -10.16 5.79
CA ARG A 254 9.47 -10.00 5.64
C ARG A 254 9.17 -9.01 4.51
N ALA A 255 8.37 -9.43 3.53
CA ALA A 255 7.92 -8.55 2.47
C ALA A 255 6.87 -7.57 3.00
N THR A 256 6.89 -6.35 2.49
CA THR A 256 5.82 -5.37 2.76
C THR A 256 4.55 -5.72 1.97
N ASP A 257 3.39 -5.26 2.44
CA ASP A 257 2.13 -5.50 1.73
C ASP A 257 2.14 -4.93 0.30
N GLU A 258 2.85 -3.82 0.07
CA GLU A 258 3.01 -3.22 -1.26
C GLU A 258 3.85 -4.11 -2.20
N GLU A 259 4.98 -4.65 -1.72
CA GLU A 259 5.82 -5.57 -2.50
C GLU A 259 5.07 -6.85 -2.86
N VAL A 260 4.24 -7.37 -1.94
CA VAL A 260 3.37 -8.52 -2.21
C VAL A 260 2.30 -8.18 -3.25
N ALA A 261 1.70 -7.00 -3.17
CA ALA A 261 0.71 -6.54 -4.14
C ALA A 261 1.33 -6.34 -5.53
N GLU A 262 2.54 -5.80 -5.62
CA GLU A 262 3.29 -5.69 -6.88
C GLU A 262 3.63 -7.07 -7.47
N ALA A 263 4.11 -8.00 -6.65
CA ALA A 263 4.41 -9.36 -7.10
C ALA A 263 3.17 -10.10 -7.62
N LYS A 264 2.01 -9.93 -6.96
CA LYS A 264 0.73 -10.47 -7.43
C LYS A 264 0.26 -9.82 -8.74
N ARG A 265 0.46 -8.51 -8.90
CA ARG A 265 0.18 -7.81 -10.17
C ARG A 265 1.03 -8.37 -11.31
N LYS A 266 2.34 -8.50 -11.11
CA LYS A 266 3.27 -9.12 -12.07
C LYS A 266 2.87 -10.55 -12.42
N GLN A 267 2.45 -11.35 -11.43
CA GLN A 267 1.95 -12.70 -11.68
C GLN A 267 0.70 -12.68 -12.57
N ALA A 268 -0.26 -11.81 -12.29
CA ALA A 268 -1.49 -11.71 -13.08
C ALA A 268 -1.19 -11.30 -14.54
N GLU A 269 -0.31 -10.33 -14.75
CA GLU A 269 0.15 -9.90 -16.08
C GLU A 269 0.86 -11.02 -16.84
N GLU A 270 1.72 -11.79 -16.18
CA GLU A 270 2.43 -12.95 -16.74
C GLU A 270 1.46 -14.07 -17.14
N GLU A 271 0.47 -14.38 -16.28
CA GLU A 271 -0.57 -15.36 -16.57
C GLU A 271 -1.47 -14.92 -17.73
N GLU A 272 -1.82 -13.64 -17.78
CA GLU A 272 -2.58 -13.08 -18.89
C GLU A 272 -1.79 -13.19 -20.20
N ARG A 273 -0.52 -12.77 -20.20
CA ARG A 273 0.36 -12.91 -21.37
C ARG A 273 0.46 -14.35 -21.85
N LYS A 274 0.53 -15.32 -20.93
CA LYS A 274 0.53 -16.76 -21.28
C LYS A 274 -0.80 -17.20 -21.89
N ARG A 275 -1.95 -16.70 -21.41
CA ARG A 275 -3.28 -17.02 -21.98
C ARG A 275 -3.41 -16.48 -23.40
N TRP A 276 -2.99 -15.24 -23.64
CA TRP A 276 -2.97 -14.63 -24.98
C TRP A 276 -1.97 -15.34 -25.93
N ALA A 277 -0.77 -15.66 -25.45
CA ALA A 277 0.22 -16.40 -26.22
C ALA A 277 -0.25 -17.82 -26.59
N ALA A 278 -1.01 -18.50 -25.70
CA ALA A 278 -1.54 -19.83 -25.97
C ALA A 278 -2.54 -19.87 -27.14
N ILE A 279 -3.23 -18.74 -27.41
CA ILE A 279 -4.11 -18.58 -28.58
C ILE A 279 -3.38 -17.93 -29.78
N GLY A 280 -2.06 -17.70 -29.67
CA GLY A 280 -1.23 -17.13 -30.72
C GLY A 280 -1.49 -15.64 -30.96
N ARG A 281 -1.87 -14.88 -29.94
CA ARG A 281 -2.18 -13.45 -30.02
C ARG A 281 -1.41 -12.61 -29.00
N GLU A 282 -1.25 -11.33 -29.26
CA GLU A 282 -0.72 -10.37 -28.28
C GLU A 282 -1.75 -10.02 -27.20
N VAL A 283 -1.30 -9.51 -26.05
CA VAL A 283 -2.21 -9.04 -24.99
C VAL A 283 -3.07 -7.91 -25.54
N ASP A 284 -4.36 -7.94 -25.24
CA ASP A 284 -5.39 -7.01 -25.74
C ASP A 284 -5.64 -7.05 -27.26
N GLU A 285 -5.19 -8.11 -27.95
CA GLU A 285 -5.48 -8.32 -29.37
C GLU A 285 -6.86 -8.97 -29.59
N TYR A 286 -7.90 -8.18 -29.37
CA TYR A 286 -9.28 -8.59 -29.61
C TYR A 286 -9.64 -8.53 -31.10
N LYS A 287 -10.29 -9.58 -31.60
CA LYS A 287 -10.79 -9.72 -32.98
C LYS A 287 -12.31 -9.79 -33.00
N LYS A 288 -12.88 -9.46 -34.15
CA LYS A 288 -14.32 -9.60 -34.39
C LYS A 288 -14.75 -11.05 -34.17
N GLY A 289 -15.76 -11.26 -33.35
CA GLY A 289 -16.25 -12.59 -32.98
C GLY A 289 -15.74 -13.13 -31.66
N ASP A 290 -14.82 -12.45 -30.98
CA ASP A 290 -14.40 -12.86 -29.64
C ASP A 290 -15.57 -12.70 -28.65
N ILE A 291 -15.76 -13.68 -27.77
CA ILE A 291 -16.68 -13.55 -26.64
C ILE A 291 -15.89 -13.00 -25.46
N VAL A 292 -16.35 -11.90 -24.90
CA VAL A 292 -15.72 -11.19 -23.79
C VAL A 292 -16.70 -11.05 -22.64
N ALA A 293 -16.19 -11.13 -21.41
CA ALA A 293 -16.89 -10.63 -20.24
C ALA A 293 -16.58 -9.13 -20.09
N TYR A 294 -17.59 -8.35 -19.72
CA TYR A 294 -17.44 -6.93 -19.44
C TYR A 294 -18.03 -6.59 -18.07
N ASP A 295 -17.46 -5.58 -17.44
CA ASP A 295 -17.96 -4.99 -16.21
C ASP A 295 -18.04 -3.46 -16.38
N ASP A 296 -19.25 -2.92 -16.44
CA ASP A 296 -19.45 -1.46 -16.44
C ASP A 296 -20.56 -1.04 -15.47
N PRO A 297 -20.21 -0.82 -14.20
CA PRO A 297 -21.16 -0.42 -13.18
C PRO A 297 -21.60 1.04 -13.31
N VAL A 298 -21.00 1.84 -14.20
CA VAL A 298 -21.22 3.29 -14.27
C VAL A 298 -22.12 3.69 -15.43
N TRP A 299 -21.95 3.08 -16.59
CA TRP A 299 -22.69 3.47 -17.80
C TRP A 299 -23.80 2.51 -18.19
N PHE A 300 -23.67 1.24 -17.79
CA PHE A 300 -24.55 0.19 -18.31
C PHE A 300 -25.24 -0.62 -17.22
N GLU A 301 -24.95 -0.35 -15.94
CA GLU A 301 -25.51 -1.02 -14.75
C GLU A 301 -25.59 -2.56 -14.88
N THR A 302 -24.71 -3.13 -15.71
CA THR A 302 -24.73 -4.54 -16.08
C THR A 302 -23.30 -5.06 -16.18
N SER A 303 -23.10 -6.26 -15.68
CA SER A 303 -21.97 -7.12 -16.02
C SER A 303 -22.51 -8.31 -16.80
N GLY A 304 -21.76 -8.77 -17.79
CA GLY A 304 -22.27 -9.79 -18.69
C GLY A 304 -21.27 -10.25 -19.73
N PHE A 305 -21.79 -10.96 -20.74
CA PHE A 305 -21.01 -11.42 -21.88
C PHE A 305 -21.45 -10.68 -23.14
N GLY A 306 -20.48 -10.33 -23.97
CA GLY A 306 -20.73 -9.72 -25.27
C GLY A 306 -19.81 -10.27 -26.34
N GLU A 307 -20.19 -10.09 -27.59
CA GLU A 307 -19.37 -10.42 -28.74
C GLU A 307 -18.67 -9.17 -29.28
N VAL A 308 -17.35 -9.25 -29.51
CA VAL A 308 -16.60 -8.17 -30.16
C VAL A 308 -17.07 -7.98 -31.60
N VAL A 309 -17.56 -6.79 -31.93
CA VAL A 309 -18.00 -6.43 -33.28
C VAL A 309 -16.87 -5.76 -34.05
N ARG A 310 -16.20 -4.79 -33.40
CA ARG A 310 -15.08 -4.03 -33.99
C ARG A 310 -14.30 -3.29 -32.92
N ARG A 311 -13.04 -2.97 -33.21
CA ARG A 311 -12.28 -2.00 -32.43
C ARG A 311 -12.79 -0.58 -32.72
N ARG A 312 -12.94 0.26 -31.68
CA ARG A 312 -13.31 1.69 -31.86
C ARG A 312 -12.07 2.55 -32.00
N ASN A 313 -11.12 2.37 -31.09
CA ASN A 313 -9.83 3.04 -31.03
C ASN A 313 -8.84 2.20 -30.21
N GLU A 314 -7.67 2.73 -29.89
CA GLU A 314 -6.62 2.02 -29.14
C GLU A 314 -7.07 1.57 -27.74
N ARG A 315 -7.99 2.29 -27.10
CA ARG A 315 -8.39 2.07 -25.69
C ARG A 315 -9.78 1.45 -25.52
N ALA A 316 -10.55 1.27 -26.59
CA ALA A 316 -11.93 0.84 -26.49
C ALA A 316 -12.40 -0.03 -27.66
N ILE A 317 -13.26 -1.00 -27.33
CA ILE A 317 -13.83 -1.98 -28.25
C ILE A 317 -15.34 -1.84 -28.26
N VAL A 318 -15.94 -2.05 -29.43
CA VAL A 318 -17.39 -2.16 -29.57
C VAL A 318 -17.79 -3.62 -29.46
N ILE A 319 -18.58 -3.94 -28.45
CA ILE A 319 -19.17 -5.25 -28.24
C ILE A 319 -20.68 -5.22 -28.50
N GLU A 320 -21.26 -6.36 -28.82
CA GLU A 320 -22.69 -6.58 -28.91
C GLU A 320 -23.10 -7.48 -27.74
N ALA A 321 -23.95 -6.97 -26.85
CA ALA A 321 -24.37 -7.65 -25.63
C ALA A 321 -25.85 -7.42 -25.36
N LEU A 322 -26.42 -8.19 -24.43
CA LEU A 322 -27.79 -8.02 -23.98
C LEU A 322 -27.87 -6.92 -22.92
N ASP A 323 -28.82 -6.01 -23.05
CA ASP A 323 -29.16 -5.06 -22.00
C ASP A 323 -29.98 -5.73 -20.87
N ASN A 324 -30.23 -4.99 -19.80
CA ASN A 324 -31.06 -5.42 -18.66
C ASN A 324 -32.53 -5.68 -19.03
N TYR A 325 -32.97 -5.36 -20.25
CA TYR A 325 -34.29 -5.67 -20.79
C TYR A 325 -34.27 -6.84 -21.79
N GLY A 326 -33.10 -7.46 -22.02
CA GLY A 326 -32.92 -8.58 -22.94
C GLY A 326 -32.82 -8.18 -24.41
N TYR A 327 -32.59 -6.90 -24.74
CA TYR A 327 -32.35 -6.47 -26.11
C TYR A 327 -30.86 -6.50 -26.46
N VAL A 328 -30.58 -6.94 -27.68
CA VAL A 328 -29.22 -6.87 -28.24
C VAL A 328 -28.88 -5.42 -28.57
N LYS A 329 -27.81 -4.92 -27.95
CA LYS A 329 -27.30 -3.55 -28.13
C LYS A 329 -25.79 -3.56 -28.32
N ARG A 330 -25.27 -2.48 -28.90
CA ARG A 330 -23.84 -2.28 -29.10
C ARG A 330 -23.28 -1.29 -28.08
N TYR A 331 -22.24 -1.71 -27.39
CA TYR A 331 -21.61 -0.97 -26.32
C TYR A 331 -20.17 -0.68 -26.68
N THR A 332 -19.70 0.54 -26.36
CA THR A 332 -18.26 0.81 -26.36
C THR A 332 -17.74 0.58 -24.97
N VAL A 333 -16.86 -0.39 -24.80
CA VAL A 333 -16.27 -0.74 -23.50
C VAL A 333 -14.75 -0.47 -23.56
N PRO A 334 -14.19 0.18 -22.53
CA PRO A 334 -12.74 0.30 -22.36
C PRO A 334 -12.06 -1.08 -22.28
N ILE A 335 -10.86 -1.22 -22.86
CA ILE A 335 -10.14 -2.50 -22.93
C ILE A 335 -9.82 -3.05 -21.53
N ASP A 336 -9.46 -2.18 -20.59
CA ASP A 336 -9.18 -2.49 -19.18
C ASP A 336 -10.40 -3.05 -18.41
N ARG A 337 -11.59 -2.98 -19.02
CA ARG A 337 -12.84 -3.54 -18.49
C ARG A 337 -13.33 -4.76 -19.27
N LEU A 338 -12.52 -5.26 -20.20
CA LEU A 338 -12.84 -6.45 -20.98
C LEU A 338 -11.94 -7.61 -20.55
N LYS A 339 -12.53 -8.79 -20.55
CA LYS A 339 -11.82 -10.04 -20.35
C LYS A 339 -12.20 -11.03 -21.44
N LEU A 340 -11.23 -11.49 -22.21
CA LEU A 340 -11.45 -12.53 -23.21
C LEU A 340 -11.93 -13.84 -22.54
N ILE A 341 -13.05 -14.37 -23.00
CA ILE A 341 -13.63 -15.64 -22.55
C ILE A 341 -13.41 -16.74 -23.58
N THR A 342 -13.77 -16.46 -24.83
CA THR A 342 -13.61 -17.40 -25.93
C THR A 342 -13.13 -16.66 -27.18
N PRO A 343 -11.95 -16.99 -27.73
CA PRO A 343 -11.50 -16.41 -28.98
C PRO A 343 -12.37 -16.90 -30.14
N ALA A 344 -12.54 -16.06 -31.16
CA ALA A 344 -13.36 -16.36 -32.34
C ALA A 344 -12.97 -17.69 -33.01
N GLU A 345 -11.69 -18.04 -33.03
CA GLU A 345 -11.17 -19.26 -33.65
C GLU A 345 -11.51 -20.54 -32.87
N ALA A 346 -11.89 -20.42 -31.59
CA ALA A 346 -12.31 -21.56 -30.76
C ALA A 346 -13.84 -21.79 -30.77
N ARG A 347 -14.59 -20.94 -31.48
CA ARG A 347 -16.06 -20.98 -31.51
C ARG A 347 -16.57 -22.07 -32.46
N PHE A 348 -17.45 -22.93 -31.94
CA PHE A 348 -18.08 -23.96 -32.74
C PHE A 348 -19.11 -23.42 -33.73
N ASP A 349 -19.78 -22.31 -33.39
CA ASP A 349 -20.84 -21.69 -34.19
C ASP A 349 -20.33 -20.91 -35.41
N ARG A 350 -19.00 -20.85 -35.61
CA ARG A 350 -18.34 -20.12 -36.70
C ARG A 350 -17.45 -20.97 -37.59
N LYS A 351 -17.48 -22.30 -37.45
CA LYS A 351 -16.64 -23.22 -38.22
C LYS A 351 -16.93 -23.25 -39.73
N ASP A 352 -18.00 -22.59 -40.18
CA ASP A 352 -18.40 -22.54 -41.59
C ASP A 352 -18.05 -21.19 -42.28
N ASP A 353 -17.38 -20.26 -41.58
CA ASP A 353 -17.00 -18.92 -42.10
C ASP A 353 -15.50 -18.80 -42.48
N GLU A 354 -14.74 -19.91 -42.53
CA GLU A 354 -13.35 -19.96 -43.03
C GLU A 354 -13.23 -20.05 -44.56
#